data_AF-A0A963YQ58-F1
#
_entry.id   AF-A0A963YQ58-F1
#
_cell.length_a   1.000
_cell.length_b   1.000
_cell.length_c   1.000
_cell.angle_alpha   90.00
_cell.angle_beta   90.00
_cell.angle_gamma   90.00
#
_symmetry.space_group_name_H-M   'P 1'
#
loop_
_entity.id
_entity.type
_entity.pdbx_description
1 polymer ?
#
loop_
_entity_poly.entity_id
_entity_poly.type
_entity_poly.pdbx_seq_one_letter_code
_entity_poly.pdbx_strand_id
1 'polypeptide(L)' 'MTLQPVLALGAGLSVGLLFAWLRLPLPAPPTLTGIIGAAGVYIGSVLFRLLCP' A
#
# COMPACT_ATOMS: atom_id res chain seq x y z
N MET A 1 6.09 19.99 0.17
CA MET A 1 6.91 18.94 0.80
C MET A 1 6.43 18.64 2.22
N THR A 2 5.14 18.36 2.43
CA THR A 2 4.60 18.13 3.79
C THR A 2 3.29 17.33 3.83
N LEU A 3 2.37 17.55 2.88
CA LEU A 3 1.04 16.93 2.92
C LEU A 3 0.91 15.60 2.15
N GLN A 4 1.92 15.23 1.34
CA GLN A 4 1.84 14.03 0.50
C GLN A 4 1.49 12.73 1.26
N PRO A 5 2.01 12.46 2.48
CA PRO A 5 1.65 11.27 3.24
C PRO A 5 0.18 11.26 3.67
N VAL A 6 -0.33 12.42 4.09
CA VAL A 6 -1.73 12.59 4.52
C VAL A 6 -2.68 12.42 3.33
N LEU A 7 -2.33 12.99 2.18
CA LEU A 7 -3.08 12.84 0.94
C LEU A 7 -3.05 11.38 0.43
N ALA A 8 -1.91 10.69 0.54
CA ALA A 8 -1.79 9.28 0.14
C ALA A 8 -2.63 8.36 1.04
N LEU A 9 -2.61 8.57 2.36
CA LEU A 9 -3.47 7.86 3.30
C LEU A 9 -4.95 8.14 3.05
N GLY A 10 -5.32 9.41 2.84
CA GLY A 10 -6.69 9.81 2.53
C GLY A 10 -7.19 9.20 1.21
N ALA A 11 -6.35 9.18 0.17
CA ALA A 11 -6.68 8.54 -1.10
C ALA A 11 -6.87 7.02 -0.94
N GLY A 12 -5.95 6.34 -0.24
CA GLY A 12 -6.05 4.91 0.03
C GLY A 12 -7.31 4.51 0.80
N LEU A 13 -7.65 5.27 1.84
CA LEU A 13 -8.89 5.09 2.61
C LEU A 13 -10.13 5.33 1.76
N SER A 14 -10.14 6.41 0.97
CA SER A 14 -11.29 6.76 0.13
C SER A 14 -11.55 5.71 -0.95
N VAL A 15 -10.50 5.24 -1.64
CA VAL A 15 -10.62 4.18 -2.65
C VAL A 15 -11.03 2.85 -2.01
N GLY A 16 -10.45 2.49 -0.87
CA GLY A 16 -10.83 1.27 -0.15
C GLY A 16 -12.30 1.29 0.27
N LEU A 17 -12.77 2.41 0.83
CA LEU A 17 -14.16 2.58 1.25
C LEU A 17 -15.12 2.58 0.06
N LEU A 18 -14.76 3.26 -1.04
CA LEU A 18 -15.57 3.29 -2.26
C LEU A 18 -15.73 1.91 -2.88
N PHE A 19 -14.65 1.13 -3.00
CA PHE A 19 -14.70 -0.22 -3.56
C PHE A 19 -15.45 -1.20 -2.68
N ALA A 20 -15.29 -1.09 -1.35
CA ALA A 20 -16.08 -1.87 -0.40
C ALA A 20 -17.57 -1.51 -0.47
N TRP A 21 -17.90 -0.22 -0.62
CA TRP A 21 -19.28 0.25 -0.76
C TRP A 21 -19.92 -0.25 -2.06
N LEU A 22 -19.18 -0.22 -3.17
CA LEU A 22 -19.63 -0.74 -4.47
C LEU A 22 -19.57 -2.28 -4.56
N ARG A 23 -19.05 -2.97 -3.54
CA ARG A 23 -18.77 -4.42 -3.54
C ARG A 23 -17.96 -4.89 -4.74
N LEU A 24 -17.08 -4.02 -5.24
CA LEU A 24 -16.17 -4.36 -6.32
C LEU A 24 -14.96 -5.13 -5.77
N PRO A 25 -14.34 -6.01 -6.59
CA PRO A 25 -13.08 -6.63 -6.22
C PRO A 25 -12.06 -5.54 -5.89
N LEU A 26 -11.40 -5.67 -4.74
CA LEU A 26 -10.39 -4.72 -4.30
C LEU A 26 -9.20 -4.74 -5.26
N PRO A 27 -8.65 -3.56 -5.64
CA PRO A 27 -7.48 -3.47 -6.50
C PRO A 27 -6.18 -3.86 -5.75
N ALA A 28 -6.21 -3.79 -4.41
CA ALA A 28 -5.12 -4.25 -3.54
C ALA A 28 -5.28 -5.75 -3.25
N PRO A 29 -4.17 -6.47 -2.92
CA PRO A 29 -4.24 -7.89 -2.61
C PRO A 29 -5.29 -8.17 -1.52
N PRO A 30 -6.30 -9.02 -1.79
CA PRO A 30 -7.41 -9.25 -0.87
C PRO A 30 -7.03 -10.16 0.31
N THR A 31 -5.84 -10.78 0.27
CA THR A 31 -5.37 -11.72 1.29
C THR A 31 -4.31 -11.07 2.18
N LEU A 32 -4.32 -11.43 3.47
CA LEU A 32 -3.28 -11.02 4.42
C LEU A 32 -1.87 -11.37 3.88
N THR A 33 -1.73 -12.55 3.29
CA THR A 33 -0.49 -13.02 2.67
C THR A 33 -0.01 -12.10 1.54
N GLY A 34 -0.90 -11.61 0.69
CA GLY A 34 -0.55 -10.68 -0.38
C GLY A 34 -0.06 -9.33 0.14
N ILE A 35 -0.67 -8.81 1.21
CA ILE A 35 -0.26 -7.57 1.87
C ILE A 35 1.12 -7.73 2.51
N ILE A 36 1.35 -8.83 3.24
CA ILE A 36 2.64 -9.15 3.86
C ILE A 36 3.73 -9.28 2.79
N GLY A 37 3.44 -9.94 1.66
CA GLY A 37 4.36 -10.05 0.53
C GLY A 37 4.73 -8.69 -0.06
N ALA A 38 3.76 -7.82 -0.31
CA ALA A 38 4.00 -6.46 -0.83
C ALA A 38 4.83 -5.61 0.14
N ALA A 39 4.56 -5.69 1.44
CA ALA A 39 5.36 -5.04 2.48
C ALA A 39 6.80 -5.58 2.49
N GLY A 40 6.99 -6.89 2.36
CA GLY A 40 8.30 -7.53 2.28
C GLY A 40 9.11 -7.07 1.07
N VAL A 41 8.49 -6.89 -0.09
CA VAL A 41 9.15 -6.34 -1.29
C VAL A 41 9.64 -4.91 -1.05
N TYR A 42 8.81 -4.06 -0.44
CA TYR A 42 9.22 -2.69 -0.10
C TYR A 42 10.40 -2.68 0.87
N ILE A 43 10.30 -3.44 1.97
CA ILE A 43 11.38 -3.55 2.98
C ILE A 43 12.66 -4.08 2.34
N GLY A 44 12.57 -5.12 1.51
CA GLY A 44 13.71 -5.67 0.77
C GLY A 44 14.39 -4.63 -0.14
N SER A 45 13.61 -3.80 -0.82
CA SER A 45 14.15 -2.72 -1.67
C SER A 45 14.88 -1.63 -0.88
N VAL A 46 14.36 -1.29 0.31
CA VAL A 46 14.99 -0.33 1.22
C VAL A 46 16.28 -0.91 1.79
N LEU A 47 16.24 -2.18 2.23
CA LEU A 47 17.38 -2.88 2.77
C LEU A 47 18.49 -3.05 1.72
N PHE A 48 18.16 -3.41 0.48
CA PHE A 48 19.13 -3.48 -0.61
C PHE A 48 19.83 -2.14 -0.84
N ARG A 49 19.09 -1.03 -0.84
CA ARG A 49 19.62 0.33 -1.02
C ARG A 49 20.46 0.81 0.17
N LEU A 50 20.22 0.26 1.36
CA LEU A 50 21.02 0.49 2.56
C LEU A 50 22.33 -0.31 2.53
N LEU A 51 22.30 -1.56 2.08
CA LEU A 51 23.48 -2.44 2.04
C LEU A 51 24.38 -2.19 0.84
N CYS A 52 23.80 -1.83 -0.31
CA CYS A 52 24.49 -1.53 -1.56
C CYS A 52 24.17 -0.09 -1.95
N PRO A 53 24.92 0.91 -1.45
CA PRO A 53 24.68 2.33 -1.72
C PRO A 53 24.93 2.70 -3.19
#